data_AF-A0A955VTU0-F1
#
_entry.id   AF-A0A955VTU0-F1
#
_cell.length_a   1.000
_cell.length_b   1.000
_cell.length_c   1.000
_cell.angle_alpha   90.00
_cell.angle_beta   90.00
_cell.angle_gamma   90.00
#
_symmetry.space_group_name_H-M   'P 1'
#
loop_
_entity.id
_entity.type
_entity.pdbx_description
1 polymer ?
#
loop_
_entity_poly.entity_id
_entity_poly.type
_entity_poly.pdbx_seq_one_letter_code
_entity_poly.pdbx_strand_id
1 'polypeptide(L)'
;MTDRDRRQRFFREMADVPLNPEDPRYYPLYEDQSDVVLRLKETILFSEGESAQLLSGYRGAGKSTELRRLRSELGAEDYTVVLIDVEDYLDLHTPIDITDFLLALCGALAEKLTDEALLPESPARAALGQRLWGFVTGTIVTLKDVSLAGMKVELKSNPLFRQEVQKALGTSLGAFAREVRGFVAECVLALEAARPGTALVVLVDSVEHARGTNETEA
;
A
#
# COMPACT_ATOMS: atom_id res chain seq x y z
N MET A 1 23.31 -35.75 -12.52
CA MET A 1 23.29 -34.29 -12.64
C MET A 1 24.66 -33.77 -12.24
N THR A 2 25.36 -33.06 -13.13
CA THR A 2 26.71 -32.55 -12.84
C THR A 2 26.67 -31.31 -11.95
N ASP A 3 27.79 -30.97 -11.30
CA ASP A 3 27.90 -29.73 -10.49
C ASP A 3 27.59 -28.48 -11.32
N ARG A 4 28.01 -28.46 -12.59
CA ARG A 4 27.67 -27.41 -13.55
C ARG A 4 26.16 -27.29 -13.78
N ASP A 5 25.46 -28.41 -13.96
CA ASP A 5 24.01 -28.41 -14.15
C ASP A 5 23.27 -27.89 -12.91
N ARG A 6 23.78 -28.22 -11.71
CA ARG A 6 23.25 -27.70 -10.44
C ARG A 6 23.42 -26.18 -10.33
N ARG A 7 24.61 -25.65 -10.59
CA ARG A 7 24.88 -24.21 -10.55
C ARG A 7 24.09 -23.43 -11.60
N GLN A 8 23.98 -23.98 -12.81
CA GLN A 8 23.18 -23.36 -13.87
C GLN A 8 21.69 -23.34 -13.52
N ARG A 9 21.17 -24.41 -12.92
CA ARG A 9 19.79 -24.44 -12.42
C ARG A 9 19.58 -23.42 -11.31
N PHE A 10 20.44 -23.42 -10.30
CA PHE A 10 20.38 -22.47 -9.19
C PHE A 10 20.42 -21.02 -9.67
N PHE A 11 21.33 -20.67 -10.58
CA PHE A 11 21.42 -19.32 -11.14
C PHE A 11 20.16 -18.92 -11.94
N ARG A 12 19.50 -19.86 -12.61
CA ARG A 12 18.23 -19.60 -13.32
C ARG A 12 17.03 -19.48 -12.38
N GLU A 13 17.09 -20.13 -11.22
CA GLU A 13 16.05 -20.08 -10.19
C GLU A 13 16.19 -18.87 -9.25
N MET A 14 17.36 -18.21 -9.25
CA MET A 14 17.61 -16.89 -8.65
C MET A 14 16.91 -15.79 -9.45
N ALA A 15 15.57 -15.80 -9.43
CA ALA A 15 14.77 -14.69 -9.89
C ALA A 15 14.77 -13.58 -8.83
N ASP A 16 14.94 -12.34 -9.26
CA ASP A 16 14.85 -11.14 -8.41
C ASP A 16 13.37 -10.82 -8.13
N VAL A 17 12.73 -11.71 -7.37
CA VAL A 17 11.36 -11.59 -6.90
C VAL A 17 11.35 -11.61 -5.39
N PRO A 18 10.56 -10.77 -4.71
CA PRO A 18 10.52 -10.86 -3.27
C PRO A 18 9.92 -12.20 -2.84
N LEU A 19 10.37 -12.70 -1.69
CA LEU A 19 10.03 -14.02 -1.20
C LEU A 19 8.94 -13.92 -0.13
N ASN A 20 8.14 -14.97 0.00
CA ASN A 20 7.28 -15.15 1.17
C ASN A 20 8.10 -15.83 2.29
N PRO A 21 7.77 -15.61 3.57
CA PRO A 21 8.52 -16.21 4.68
C PRO A 21 8.48 -17.75 4.66
N GLU A 22 7.48 -18.37 4.03
CA GLU A 22 7.37 -19.82 3.86
C GLU A 22 8.12 -20.36 2.62
N ASP A 23 8.68 -19.48 1.78
CA ASP A 23 9.44 -19.89 0.59
C ASP A 23 10.72 -20.62 1.04
N PRO A 24 11.02 -21.84 0.54
CA PRO A 24 12.23 -22.57 0.90
C PRO A 24 13.56 -21.84 0.59
N ARG A 25 13.51 -20.82 -0.27
CA ARG A 25 14.66 -19.96 -0.61
C ARG A 25 14.85 -18.83 0.39
N TYR A 26 13.87 -18.55 1.24
CA TYR A 26 13.99 -17.54 2.28
C TYR A 26 15.04 -17.97 3.31
N TYR A 27 15.93 -17.04 3.66
CA TYR A 27 16.96 -17.24 4.67
C TYR A 27 16.97 -16.02 5.59
N PRO A 28 16.76 -16.18 6.91
CA PRO A 28 16.80 -15.08 7.85
C PRO A 28 18.24 -14.58 7.96
N LEU A 29 18.50 -13.41 7.38
CA LEU A 29 19.85 -12.84 7.29
C LEU A 29 20.35 -12.20 8.58
N TYR A 30 19.42 -11.80 9.46
CA TYR A 30 19.71 -11.04 10.67
C TYR A 30 19.56 -11.92 11.91
N GLU A 31 20.40 -11.67 12.91
CA GLU A 31 20.21 -12.22 14.26
C GLU A 31 19.16 -11.41 15.01
N ASP A 32 18.45 -12.02 15.97
CA ASP A 32 17.25 -11.45 16.63
C ASP A 32 17.41 -9.99 17.08
N GLN A 33 18.52 -9.61 17.71
CA GLN A 33 18.74 -8.23 18.20
C GLN A 33 18.93 -7.20 17.07
N SER A 34 19.35 -7.66 15.89
CA SER A 34 19.56 -6.84 14.69
C SER A 34 18.39 -6.93 13.71
N ASP A 35 17.40 -7.77 14.01
CA ASP A 35 16.29 -8.07 13.13
C ASP A 35 15.34 -6.88 13.01
N VAL A 36 15.33 -6.27 11.83
CA VAL A 36 14.51 -5.08 11.55
C VAL A 36 13.01 -5.40 11.59
N VAL A 37 12.60 -6.62 11.22
CA VAL A 37 11.19 -7.02 11.24
C VAL A 37 10.70 -7.12 12.68
N LEU A 38 11.47 -7.76 13.56
CA LEU A 38 11.10 -7.87 14.97
C LEU A 38 11.03 -6.49 15.65
N ARG A 39 11.99 -5.60 15.35
CA ARG A 39 11.98 -4.23 15.87
C ARG A 39 10.78 -3.41 15.38
N LEU A 40 10.40 -3.54 14.11
CA LEU A 40 9.21 -2.90 13.57
C LEU A 40 7.93 -3.47 14.22
N LYS A 41 7.84 -4.79 14.35
CA LYS A 41 6.74 -5.48 15.04
C LYS A 41 6.57 -4.97 16.47
N GLU A 42 7.63 -4.94 17.27
CA GLU A 42 7.59 -4.42 18.65
C GLU A 42 7.15 -2.97 18.70
N THR A 43 7.66 -2.12 17.79
CA THR A 43 7.27 -0.71 17.73
C THR A 43 5.77 -0.54 17.46
N ILE A 44 5.21 -1.36 16.56
CA ILE A 44 3.78 -1.35 16.24
C ILE A 44 2.96 -1.85 17.44
N LEU A 45 3.38 -2.95 18.08
CA LEU A 45 2.69 -3.54 19.24
C LEU A 45 2.66 -2.61 20.45
N PHE A 46 3.74 -1.87 20.69
CA PHE A 46 3.87 -0.99 21.85
C PHE A 46 3.27 0.41 21.61
N SER A 47 2.78 0.69 20.41
CA SER A 47 2.13 1.96 20.12
C SER A 47 0.74 2.00 20.77
N GLU A 48 0.50 3.00 21.62
CA GLU A 48 -0.83 3.23 22.22
C GLU A 48 -1.84 3.85 21.24
N GLY A 49 -1.43 4.13 19.99
CA GLY A 49 -2.28 4.78 18.98
C GLY A 49 -1.72 4.65 17.56
N GLU A 50 -1.83 5.71 16.78
CA GLU A 50 -1.30 5.75 15.41
C GLU A 50 0.23 5.79 15.43
N SER A 51 0.87 5.00 14.56
CA SER A 51 2.31 5.03 14.34
C SER A 51 2.64 4.98 12.86
N ALA A 52 3.78 5.56 12.49
CA ALA A 52 4.32 5.50 11.15
C ALA A 52 5.80 5.10 11.23
N GLN A 53 6.19 4.10 10.44
CA GLN A 53 7.57 3.64 10.36
C GLN A 53 8.06 3.70 8.92
N LEU A 54 9.37 3.87 8.76
CA LEU A 54 10.03 3.85 7.45
C LEU A 54 11.09 2.75 7.44
N LEU A 55 10.92 1.76 6.57
CA LEU A 55 11.95 0.78 6.24
C LEU A 55 12.70 1.26 4.99
N SER A 56 13.93 1.73 5.17
CA SER A 56 14.76 2.23 4.07
C SER A 56 16.00 1.36 3.83
N GLY A 57 16.52 1.43 2.61
CA GLY A 57 17.68 0.64 2.19
C GLY A 57 17.80 0.60 0.67
N TYR A 58 18.96 0.17 0.18
CA TYR A 58 19.24 0.11 -1.26
C TYR A 58 18.24 -0.80 -2.01
N ARG A 59 18.08 -0.57 -3.32
CA ARG A 59 17.32 -1.46 -4.19
C ARG A 59 17.98 -2.85 -4.19
N GLY A 60 17.17 -3.91 -4.07
CA GLY A 60 17.65 -5.28 -3.95
C GLY A 60 18.12 -5.69 -2.54
N ALA A 61 17.98 -4.83 -1.52
CA ALA A 61 18.33 -5.17 -0.13
C ALA A 61 17.33 -6.12 0.56
N GLY A 62 16.31 -6.63 -0.15
CA GLY A 62 15.32 -7.55 0.39
C GLY A 62 14.15 -6.91 1.15
N LYS A 63 13.95 -5.58 1.07
CA LYS A 63 12.89 -4.86 1.79
C LYS A 63 11.49 -5.44 1.58
N SER A 64 11.11 -5.68 0.32
CA SER A 64 9.83 -6.29 -0.03
C SER A 64 9.64 -7.70 0.54
N THR A 65 10.73 -8.47 0.67
CA THR A 65 10.73 -9.78 1.34
C THR A 65 10.50 -9.61 2.84
N GLU A 66 11.22 -8.69 3.49
CA GLU A 66 11.05 -8.43 4.93
C GLU A 66 9.68 -7.81 5.26
N LEU A 67 9.07 -7.02 4.36
CA LEU A 67 7.68 -6.55 4.52
C LEU A 67 6.67 -7.70 4.47
N ARG A 68 6.89 -8.72 3.62
CA ARG A 68 6.03 -9.93 3.59
C ARG A 68 6.20 -10.78 4.84
N ARG A 69 7.42 -10.84 5.38
CA ARG A 69 7.66 -11.45 6.69
C ARG A 69 6.95 -10.66 7.80
N LEU A 70 7.08 -9.34 7.85
CA LEU A 70 6.38 -8.48 8.81
C LEU A 70 4.86 -8.65 8.72
N ARG A 71 4.31 -8.79 7.51
CA ARG A 71 2.90 -9.11 7.30
C ARG A 71 2.48 -10.40 8.00
N SER A 72 3.28 -11.47 7.86
CA SER A 72 3.01 -12.76 8.50
C SER A 72 3.12 -12.65 10.03
N GLU A 73 4.18 -12.01 10.52
CA GLU A 73 4.42 -11.79 11.95
C GLU A 73 3.32 -10.99 12.66
N LEU A 74 2.84 -9.92 12.04
CA LEU A 74 1.74 -9.11 12.58
C LEU A 74 0.39 -9.82 12.47
N GLY A 75 0.18 -10.59 11.40
CA GLY A 75 -1.02 -11.41 11.25
C GLY A 75 -1.15 -12.49 12.34
N ALA A 76 -0.02 -12.99 12.86
CA ALA A 76 0.00 -13.89 14.02
C ALA A 76 -0.36 -13.21 15.35
N GLU A 77 -0.30 -11.88 15.42
CA GLU A 77 -0.72 -11.05 16.56
C GLU A 77 -2.12 -10.44 16.37
N ASP A 78 -2.96 -11.07 15.53
CA ASP A 78 -4.35 -10.67 15.24
C ASP A 78 -4.53 -9.28 14.58
N TYR A 79 -3.48 -8.71 13.98
CA TYR A 79 -3.59 -7.52 13.14
C TYR A 79 -4.20 -7.84 11.78
N THR A 80 -5.02 -6.93 11.27
CA THR A 80 -5.38 -6.91 9.86
C THR A 80 -4.31 -6.17 9.08
N VAL A 81 -3.49 -6.90 8.32
CA VAL A 81 -2.37 -6.32 7.58
C VAL A 81 -2.65 -6.29 6.08
N VAL A 82 -2.63 -5.09 5.51
CA VAL A 82 -2.77 -4.83 4.08
C VAL A 82 -1.41 -4.47 3.50
N LEU A 83 -0.94 -5.25 2.53
CA LEU A 83 0.30 -4.96 1.78
C LEU A 83 -0.05 -4.40 0.40
N ILE A 84 0.45 -3.20 0.12
CA ILE A 84 0.25 -2.47 -1.13
C ILE A 84 1.61 -2.22 -1.77
N ASP A 85 1.78 -2.68 -3.00
CA ASP A 85 2.88 -2.26 -3.85
C ASP A 85 2.43 -1.06 -4.68
N VAL A 86 3.04 0.11 -4.48
CA VAL A 86 2.58 1.33 -5.16
C VAL A 86 2.85 1.29 -6.67
N GLU A 87 3.76 0.45 -7.16
CA GLU A 87 3.98 0.22 -8.59
C GLU A 87 2.76 -0.41 -9.28
N ASP A 88 1.88 -1.08 -8.53
CA ASP A 88 0.64 -1.63 -9.08
C ASP A 88 -0.38 -0.52 -9.41
N TYR A 89 -0.24 0.66 -8.81
CA TYR A 89 -1.24 1.73 -8.85
C TYR A 89 -0.73 3.03 -9.47
N LEU A 90 0.59 3.26 -9.50
CA LEU A 90 1.20 4.48 -9.99
C LEU A 90 2.34 4.19 -10.97
N ASP A 91 2.51 5.07 -11.96
CA ASP A 91 3.71 5.08 -12.79
C ASP A 91 4.83 5.87 -12.10
N LEU A 92 5.71 5.14 -11.41
CA LEU A 92 6.83 5.70 -10.66
C LEU A 92 7.96 6.24 -11.56
N HIS A 93 7.89 6.08 -12.88
CA HIS A 93 8.86 6.68 -13.81
C HIS A 93 8.61 8.18 -14.03
N THR A 94 7.47 8.68 -13.57
CA THR A 94 7.07 10.08 -13.67
C THR A 94 7.00 10.72 -12.28
N PRO A 95 7.18 12.06 -12.17
CA PRO A 95 6.97 12.74 -10.91
C PRO A 95 5.56 12.49 -10.36
N ILE A 96 5.48 12.16 -9.07
CA ILE A 96 4.23 11.86 -8.37
C ILE A 96 3.90 13.02 -7.45
N ASP A 97 2.69 13.54 -7.59
CA ASP A 97 2.13 14.51 -6.67
C ASP A 97 1.51 13.80 -5.45
N ILE A 98 1.45 14.50 -4.31
CA ILE A 98 0.84 13.96 -3.10
C ILE A 98 -0.64 13.56 -3.31
N THR A 99 -1.37 14.27 -4.17
CA THR A 99 -2.76 13.95 -4.49
C THR A 99 -2.90 12.61 -5.18
N ASP A 100 -2.05 12.33 -6.19
CA ASP A 100 -1.99 11.03 -6.87
C ASP A 100 -1.66 9.92 -5.89
N PHE A 101 -0.65 10.14 -5.04
CA PHE A 101 -0.17 9.14 -4.08
C PHE A 101 -1.26 8.75 -3.08
N LEU A 102 -1.92 9.74 -2.46
CA LEU A 102 -2.99 9.49 -1.50
C LEU A 102 -4.21 8.83 -2.16
N LEU A 103 -4.55 9.24 -3.38
CA LEU A 103 -5.68 8.67 -4.11
C LEU A 103 -5.43 7.20 -4.47
N ALA A 104 -4.23 6.90 -4.98
CA ALA A 104 -3.80 5.54 -5.28
C ALA A 104 -3.77 4.67 -4.02
N LEU A 105 -3.24 5.17 -2.91
CA LEU A 105 -3.20 4.44 -1.64
C LEU A 105 -4.60 4.14 -1.11
N CYS A 106 -5.53 5.09 -1.17
CA CYS A 106 -6.92 4.86 -0.75
C CYS A 106 -7.63 3.85 -1.65
N GLY A 107 -7.44 3.94 -2.96
CA GLY A 107 -7.97 2.97 -3.93
C GLY A 107 -7.43 1.57 -3.69
N ALA A 108 -6.13 1.44 -3.47
CA ALA A 108 -5.46 0.19 -3.15
C ALA A 108 -5.96 -0.40 -1.83
N LEU A 109 -6.10 0.41 -0.78
CA LEU A 109 -6.63 -0.04 0.51
C LEU A 109 -8.06 -0.56 0.38
N ALA A 110 -8.93 0.16 -0.34
CA ALA A 110 -10.30 -0.30 -0.60
C ALA A 110 -10.32 -1.64 -1.34
N GLU A 111 -9.58 -1.75 -2.45
CA GLU A 111 -9.46 -2.98 -3.25
C GLU A 111 -8.93 -4.14 -2.40
N LYS A 112 -7.89 -3.92 -1.59
CA LYS A 112 -7.29 -4.97 -0.76
C LYS A 112 -8.22 -5.46 0.34
N LEU A 113 -8.96 -4.55 0.98
CA LEU A 113 -9.94 -4.93 2.01
C LEU A 113 -11.12 -5.71 1.42
N THR A 114 -11.51 -5.45 0.17
CA THR A 114 -12.58 -6.18 -0.51
C THR A 114 -12.12 -7.50 -1.12
N ASP A 115 -11.02 -7.49 -1.87
CA ASP A 115 -10.63 -8.60 -2.75
C ASP A 115 -9.89 -9.70 -1.99
N GLU A 116 -9.16 -9.35 -0.93
CA GLU A 116 -8.50 -10.32 -0.05
C GLU A 116 -9.47 -10.88 1.02
N ALA A 117 -10.78 -10.59 0.90
CA ALA A 117 -11.83 -11.00 1.82
C ALA A 117 -11.53 -10.66 3.30
N LEU A 118 -10.80 -9.55 3.53
CA LEU A 118 -10.50 -9.05 4.87
C LEU A 118 -11.75 -8.46 5.53
N LEU A 119 -12.61 -7.81 4.73
CA LEU A 119 -13.96 -7.41 5.13
C LEU A 119 -15.01 -8.37 4.55
N PRO A 120 -16.00 -8.84 5.34
CA PRO A 120 -17.12 -9.62 4.83
C PRO A 120 -18.06 -8.75 3.98
N GLU A 121 -18.80 -9.39 3.06
CA GLU A 121 -19.87 -8.76 2.30
C GLU A 121 -20.88 -8.09 3.23
N SER A 122 -20.99 -6.76 3.11
CA SER A 122 -21.82 -5.93 3.98
C SER A 122 -22.15 -4.60 3.30
N PRO A 123 -23.20 -3.89 3.72
CA PRO A 123 -23.47 -2.53 3.23
C PRO A 123 -22.29 -1.58 3.49
N ALA A 124 -21.58 -1.74 4.61
CA ALA A 124 -20.39 -0.96 4.94
C ALA A 124 -19.25 -1.20 3.92
N ARG A 125 -19.00 -2.47 3.56
CA ARG A 125 -18.05 -2.84 2.51
C ARG A 125 -18.44 -2.26 1.15
N ALA A 126 -19.73 -2.33 0.78
CA ALA A 126 -20.22 -1.77 -0.48
C ALA A 126 -20.15 -0.23 -0.53
N ALA A 127 -20.28 0.42 0.64
CA ALA A 127 -20.18 1.86 0.79
C ALA A 127 -18.74 2.39 0.92
N LEU A 128 -17.76 1.49 1.07
CA LEU A 128 -16.38 1.86 1.36
C LEU A 128 -15.80 2.75 0.25
N GLY A 129 -15.28 3.91 0.65
CA GLY A 129 -14.71 4.88 -0.29
C GLY A 129 -15.73 5.67 -1.11
N GLN A 130 -17.03 5.35 -1.08
CA GLN A 130 -18.03 6.08 -1.87
C GLN A 130 -18.02 7.59 -1.57
N ARG A 131 -17.78 8.00 -0.32
CA ARG A 131 -17.68 9.43 0.02
C ARG A 131 -16.46 10.09 -0.61
N LEU A 132 -15.28 9.48 -0.47
CA LEU A 132 -14.04 9.97 -1.07
C LEU A 132 -14.18 10.04 -2.60
N TRP A 133 -14.78 9.04 -3.22
CA TRP A 133 -15.01 9.02 -4.67
C TRP A 133 -16.07 10.03 -5.12
N GLY A 134 -17.15 10.19 -4.36
CA GLY A 134 -18.12 11.26 -4.60
C GLY A 134 -17.47 12.63 -4.53
N PHE A 135 -16.55 12.85 -3.60
CA PHE A 135 -15.78 14.09 -3.52
C PHE A 135 -14.88 14.30 -4.74
N VAL A 136 -14.10 13.30 -5.14
CA VAL A 136 -13.16 13.38 -6.27
C VAL A 136 -13.91 13.59 -7.59
N THR A 137 -14.92 12.76 -7.87
CA THR A 137 -15.76 12.86 -9.08
C THR A 137 -16.66 14.10 -9.10
N GLY A 138 -17.06 14.60 -7.93
CA GLY A 138 -17.79 15.87 -7.81
C GLY A 138 -16.91 17.09 -8.10
N THR A 139 -15.61 16.99 -7.80
CA THR A 139 -14.62 18.05 -8.04
C THR A 139 -14.14 18.06 -9.49
N ILE A 140 -14.17 16.91 -10.18
CA ILE A 140 -13.70 16.74 -11.55
C ILE A 140 -14.90 16.35 -12.43
N VAL A 141 -15.51 17.31 -13.12
CA VAL A 141 -16.76 17.10 -13.87
C VAL A 141 -16.63 16.04 -14.98
N THR A 142 -15.42 15.82 -15.51
CA THR A 142 -15.10 14.77 -16.50
C THR A 142 -15.11 13.35 -15.93
N LEU A 143 -15.15 13.17 -14.60
CA LEU A 143 -15.02 11.87 -13.94
C LEU A 143 -16.33 11.14 -13.62
N LYS A 144 -17.48 11.69 -13.99
CA LYS A 144 -18.79 11.19 -13.52
C LYS A 144 -19.11 9.72 -13.91
N ASP A 145 -18.40 9.16 -14.88
CA ASP A 145 -18.63 7.80 -15.40
C ASP A 145 -17.47 6.82 -15.11
N VAL A 146 -16.46 7.20 -14.34
CA VAL A 146 -15.29 6.33 -14.05
C VAL A 146 -15.55 5.50 -12.79
N SER A 147 -15.50 4.18 -12.93
CA SER A 147 -15.59 3.24 -11.80
C SER A 147 -14.29 3.22 -10.98
N LEU A 148 -14.34 2.69 -9.75
CA LEU A 148 -13.14 2.49 -8.90
C LEU A 148 -11.99 1.79 -9.66
N ALA A 149 -12.33 0.70 -10.36
CA ALA A 149 -11.36 -0.08 -11.13
C ALA A 149 -10.85 0.68 -12.36
N GLY A 150 -11.71 1.46 -13.04
CA GLY A 150 -11.32 2.33 -14.14
C GLY A 150 -10.35 3.42 -13.68
N MET A 151 -10.56 3.97 -12.49
CA MET A 151 -9.72 5.04 -11.94
C MET A 151 -8.31 4.57 -11.62
N LYS A 152 -8.12 3.33 -11.16
CA LYS A 152 -6.79 2.73 -10.98
C LYS A 152 -6.01 2.73 -12.31
N VAL A 153 -6.65 2.36 -13.41
CA VAL A 153 -6.04 2.34 -14.74
C VAL A 153 -5.71 3.76 -15.20
N GLU A 154 -6.63 4.70 -15.03
CA GLU A 154 -6.43 6.10 -15.42
C GLU A 154 -5.30 6.76 -14.62
N LEU A 155 -5.26 6.57 -13.29
CA LEU A 155 -4.17 7.11 -12.45
C LEU A 155 -2.80 6.55 -12.86
N LYS A 156 -2.74 5.24 -13.15
CA LYS A 156 -1.49 4.59 -13.52
C LYS A 156 -1.00 4.99 -14.91
N SER A 157 -1.90 5.02 -15.89
CA SER A 157 -1.51 5.04 -17.31
C SER A 157 -1.81 6.34 -18.05
N ASN A 158 -2.54 7.28 -17.45
CA ASN A 158 -2.95 8.52 -18.12
C ASN A 158 -2.38 9.77 -17.43
N PRO A 159 -1.29 10.36 -17.97
CA PRO A 159 -0.69 11.57 -17.42
C PRO A 159 -1.62 12.80 -17.45
N LEU A 160 -2.47 12.92 -18.49
CA LEU A 160 -3.41 14.05 -18.58
C LEU A 160 -4.47 13.95 -17.49
N PHE A 161 -4.95 12.73 -17.24
CA PHE A 161 -5.87 12.48 -16.14
C PHE A 161 -5.28 12.87 -14.78
N ARG A 162 -4.03 12.48 -14.50
CA ARG A 162 -3.33 12.90 -13.28
C ARG A 162 -3.22 14.42 -13.16
N GLN A 163 -2.86 15.12 -14.25
CA GLN A 163 -2.82 16.59 -14.23
C GLN A 163 -4.19 17.22 -13.92
N GLU A 164 -5.28 16.65 -14.42
CA GLU A 164 -6.64 17.11 -14.07
C GLU A 164 -6.94 16.88 -12.59
N VAL A 165 -6.60 15.70 -12.06
CA VAL A 165 -6.75 15.35 -10.64
C VAL A 165 -5.96 16.32 -9.76
N GLN A 166 -4.68 16.51 -10.07
CA GLN A 166 -3.78 17.42 -9.36
C GLN A 166 -4.31 18.85 -9.37
N LYS A 167 -4.75 19.36 -10.54
CA LYS A 167 -5.29 20.73 -10.66
C LYS A 167 -6.57 20.90 -9.84
N ALA A 168 -7.44 19.90 -9.86
CA ALA A 168 -8.73 19.96 -9.20
C ALA A 168 -8.58 19.86 -7.67
N LEU A 169 -7.77 18.89 -7.20
CA LEU A 169 -7.55 18.64 -5.78
C LEU A 169 -6.54 19.60 -5.15
N GLY A 170 -5.58 20.12 -5.91
CA GLY A 170 -4.55 21.04 -5.42
C GLY A 170 -5.12 22.34 -4.86
N THR A 171 -6.22 22.84 -5.41
CA THR A 171 -6.92 24.03 -4.89
C THR A 171 -7.62 23.80 -3.55
N SER A 172 -7.83 22.54 -3.17
CA SER A 172 -8.59 22.12 -1.99
C SER A 172 -7.87 21.04 -1.17
N LEU A 173 -6.54 21.04 -1.17
CA LEU A 173 -5.72 19.97 -0.57
C LEU A 173 -6.10 19.69 0.90
N GLY A 174 -6.41 20.72 1.68
CA GLY A 174 -6.87 20.56 3.06
C GLY A 174 -8.23 19.86 3.20
N ALA A 175 -9.15 20.05 2.24
CA ALA A 175 -10.41 19.32 2.18
C ALA A 175 -10.18 17.88 1.72
N PHE A 176 -9.38 17.69 0.68
CA PHE A 176 -9.01 16.36 0.20
C PHE A 176 -8.34 15.51 1.30
N ALA A 177 -7.40 16.08 2.04
CA ALA A 177 -6.75 15.39 3.16
C ALA A 177 -7.74 15.00 4.28
N ARG A 178 -8.81 15.78 4.50
CA ARG A 178 -9.88 15.38 5.44
C ARG A 178 -10.69 14.21 4.91
N GLU A 179 -11.00 14.19 3.62
CA GLU A 179 -11.71 13.07 3.00
C GLU A 179 -10.89 11.78 3.06
N VAL A 180 -9.58 11.86 2.79
CA VAL A 180 -8.64 10.73 2.93
C VAL A 180 -8.63 10.18 4.37
N ARG A 181 -8.47 11.06 5.38
CA ARG A 181 -8.52 10.62 6.79
C ARG A 181 -9.85 10.01 7.17
N GLY A 182 -10.96 10.61 6.73
CA GLY A 182 -12.29 10.07 6.97
C GLY A 182 -12.51 8.72 6.31
N PHE A 183 -11.95 8.49 5.12
CA PHE A 183 -11.97 7.19 4.46
C PHE A 183 -11.19 6.14 5.25
N VAL A 184 -9.97 6.45 5.71
CA VAL A 184 -9.19 5.50 6.53
C VAL A 184 -9.93 5.16 7.83
N ALA A 185 -10.57 6.15 8.46
CA ALA A 185 -11.41 5.92 9.64
C ALA A 185 -12.60 4.99 9.35
N GLU A 186 -13.25 5.12 8.18
CA GLU A 186 -14.30 4.19 7.73
C GLU A 186 -13.77 2.77 7.57
N CYS A 187 -12.58 2.58 6.99
CA CYS A 187 -11.94 1.27 6.90
C CYS A 187 -11.73 0.64 8.28
N VAL A 188 -11.20 1.41 9.24
CA VAL A 188 -10.98 0.93 10.62
C VAL A 188 -12.29 0.57 11.30
N LEU A 189 -13.34 1.39 11.18
CA LEU A 189 -14.65 1.10 11.77
C LEU A 189 -15.31 -0.13 11.14
N ALA A 190 -15.18 -0.30 9.82
CA ALA A 190 -15.68 -1.48 9.13
C ALA A 190 -14.95 -2.76 9.59
N LEU A 191 -13.63 -2.67 9.81
CA LEU A 191 -12.82 -3.76 10.33
C LEU A 191 -13.19 -4.10 11.78
N GLU A 192 -13.32 -3.10 12.65
CA GLU A 192 -13.73 -3.30 14.04
C GLU A 192 -15.12 -3.95 14.13
N ALA A 193 -16.05 -3.55 13.27
CA ALA A 193 -17.38 -4.16 13.21
C ALA A 193 -17.35 -5.63 12.75
N ALA A 194 -16.41 -5.98 11.85
CA ALA A 194 -16.26 -7.34 11.33
C ALA A 194 -15.41 -8.25 12.23
N ARG A 195 -14.40 -7.68 12.90
CA ARG A 195 -13.37 -8.34 13.70
C ARG A 195 -13.02 -7.44 14.89
N PRO A 196 -13.82 -7.46 15.97
CA PRO A 196 -13.62 -6.58 17.11
C PRO A 196 -12.23 -6.75 17.74
N GLY A 197 -11.57 -5.63 18.05
CA GLY A 197 -10.23 -5.59 18.64
C GLY A 197 -9.08 -5.75 17.66
N THR A 198 -9.34 -5.90 16.35
CA THR A 198 -8.26 -5.93 15.35
C THR A 198 -7.79 -4.51 15.02
N ALA A 199 -6.48 -4.31 14.96
CA ALA A 199 -5.89 -3.08 14.44
C ALA A 199 -5.51 -3.25 12.96
N LEU A 200 -5.61 -2.16 12.20
CA LEU A 200 -5.21 -2.12 10.79
C LEU A 200 -3.74 -1.68 10.68
N VAL A 201 -2.94 -2.44 9.94
CA VAL A 201 -1.60 -2.03 9.49
C VAL A 201 -1.59 -1.99 7.96
N VAL A 202 -1.15 -0.85 7.40
CA VAL A 202 -0.96 -0.69 5.96
C VAL A 202 0.53 -0.65 5.65
N LEU A 203 1.03 -1.72 5.04
CA LEU A 203 2.40 -1.81 4.55
C LEU A 203 2.44 -1.29 3.11
N VAL A 204 3.26 -0.28 2.86
CA VAL A 204 3.40 0.37 1.55
C VAL A 204 4.81 0.10 1.03
N ASP A 205 4.90 -0.67 -0.05
CA ASP A 205 6.15 -1.09 -0.70
C ASP A 205 6.46 -0.22 -1.93
N SER A 206 7.70 -0.27 -2.41
CA SER A 206 8.20 0.40 -3.62
C SER A 206 8.15 1.94 -3.61
N VAL A 207 7.89 2.57 -2.46
CA VAL A 207 7.82 4.05 -2.36
C VAL A 207 9.15 4.70 -2.71
N GLU A 208 10.29 4.04 -2.47
CA GLU A 208 11.61 4.56 -2.79
C GLU A 208 11.89 4.68 -4.30
N HIS A 209 11.06 4.06 -5.14
CA HIS A 209 11.16 4.20 -6.60
C HIS A 209 10.42 5.44 -7.10
N ALA A 210 9.52 6.01 -6.30
CA ALA A 210 8.81 7.24 -6.64
C ALA A 210 9.77 8.43 -6.68
N ARG A 211 9.55 9.33 -7.64
CA ARG A 211 10.17 10.66 -7.67
C ARG A 211 9.10 11.68 -7.32
N GLY A 212 9.32 12.49 -6.29
CA GLY A 212 8.39 13.58 -5.94
C GLY A 212 8.50 14.76 -6.91
N THR A 213 7.46 15.60 -6.95
CA THR A 213 7.54 16.95 -7.51
C THR A 213 8.15 17.89 -6.46
N ASN A 214 8.96 18.86 -6.87
CA ASN A 214 9.49 19.90 -5.96
C ASN A 214 8.50 21.06 -5.75
N GLU A 215 7.26 20.92 -6.23
CA GLU A 215 6.31 22.05 -6.36
C GLU A 215 5.48 22.28 -5.08
N THR A 216 5.55 21.40 -4.08
CA THR A 216 4.77 21.51 -2.84
C THR A 216 5.47 22.33 -1.73
N GLU A 217 6.61 22.98 -2.01
CA GLU A 217 7.31 23.88 -1.07
C GLU A 217 6.82 25.36 -1.13
N ALA A 218 5.57 25.61 -1.54
CA ALA A 218 5.01 26.96 -1.63
C ALA A 218 4.03 27.29 -0.49
#